data_AF-A0A8J5QVU2-F1
#
_entry.id   AF-A0A8J5QVU2-F1
#
_cell.length_a   1.000
_cell.length_b   1.000
_cell.length_c   1.000
_cell.angle_alpha   90.00
_cell.angle_beta   90.00
_cell.angle_gamma   90.00
#
_symmetry.space_group_name_H-M   'P 1'
#
loop_
_entity.id
_entity.type
_entity.pdbx_description
1 polymer ?
#
loop_
_entity_poly.entity_id
_entity_poly.type
_entity_poly.pdbx_seq_one_letter_code
_entity_poly.pdbx_strand_id
1 'polypeptide(L)'
;MEVFRDTRNQTVENIWQITVRLNILYQENWTRLAEQEIIHFQEKLVKKIHDEMLANHAGTFTGATVNNDGPIERKVLDYEWNFAKAFLYSLTVLTTIGKFLTFKFLTTFLTI
;
A
#
# COMPACT_ATOMS: atom_id res chain seq x y z
N MET A 1 5.93 -6.42 -10.72
CA MET A 1 5.65 -7.32 -9.57
C MET A 1 6.87 -8.13 -9.12
N GLU A 2 7.71 -8.63 -10.04
CA GLU A 2 8.92 -9.39 -9.70
C GLU A 2 9.88 -8.62 -8.76
N VAL A 3 10.07 -7.32 -9.00
CA VAL A 3 10.94 -6.43 -8.21
C VAL A 3 10.55 -6.32 -6.73
N PHE A 4 9.26 -6.35 -6.39
CA PHE A 4 8.82 -6.35 -4.98
C PHE A 4 9.15 -7.68 -4.30
N ARG A 5 9.02 -8.78 -5.06
CA ARG A 5 9.36 -10.12 -4.61
C ARG A 5 10.86 -10.22 -4.31
N ASP A 6 11.69 -9.62 -5.16
CA ASP A 6 13.15 -9.59 -4.97
C ASP A 6 13.54 -8.82 -3.72
N THR A 7 12.91 -7.67 -3.50
CA THR A 7 13.17 -6.83 -2.31
C THR A 7 12.83 -7.58 -1.03
N ARG A 8 11.69 -8.28 -1.00
CA ARG A 8 11.29 -9.10 0.14
C ARG A 8 12.23 -10.29 0.34
N ASN A 9 12.62 -10.98 -0.73
CA ASN A 9 13.54 -12.12 -0.64
C ASN A 9 14.91 -11.67 -0.09
N GLN A 10 15.40 -10.50 -0.48
CA GLN A 10 16.62 -9.91 0.07
C GLN A 10 16.50 -9.64 1.57
N THR A 11 15.37 -9.10 2.04
CA THR A 11 15.12 -8.86 3.47
C THR A 11 15.11 -10.17 4.27
N VAL A 12 14.49 -11.23 3.73
CA VAL A 12 14.51 -12.56 4.37
C VAL A 12 15.94 -13.09 4.47
N GLU A 13 16.72 -12.98 3.39
CA GLU A 13 18.13 -13.37 3.41
C GLU A 13 18.93 -12.55 4.44
N ASN A 14 18.69 -11.25 4.54
CA ASN A 14 19.36 -10.40 5.52
C ASN A 14 19.03 -10.81 6.97
N ILE A 15 17.77 -11.15 7.26
CA ILE A 15 17.35 -11.68 8.57
C ILE A 15 18.05 -13.00 8.87
N TRP A 16 18.15 -13.90 7.88
CA TRP A 16 18.91 -15.14 8.02
C TRP A 16 20.39 -14.88 8.28
N GLN A 17 21.00 -13.92 7.59
CA GLN A 17 22.39 -13.53 7.86
C GLN A 17 22.57 -12.90 9.25
N ILE A 18 21.55 -12.24 9.80
CA ILE A 18 21.57 -11.76 11.19
C ILE A 18 21.60 -12.95 12.16
N THR A 19 20.77 -13.98 11.93
CA THR A 19 20.76 -15.18 12.80
C THR A 19 22.06 -15.96 12.72
N VAL A 20 22.68 -16.07 11.54
CA VAL A 20 23.99 -16.74 11.37
C VAL A 20 25.13 -15.95 12.01
N ARG A 21 25.13 -14.62 11.88
CA ARG A 21 26.20 -13.75 12.44
C ARG A 21 26.14 -13.64 13.96
N LEU A 22 24.95 -13.76 14.55
CA LEU A 22 24.78 -13.81 15.99
C LEU A 22 25.16 -15.21 16.50
N ASN A 23 26.37 -15.33 17.06
CA ASN A 23 26.84 -16.59 17.66
C ASN A 23 25.91 -17.10 18.78
N ILE A 24 25.22 -16.18 19.48
CA ILE A 24 24.15 -16.47 20.45
C ILE A 24 23.01 -15.47 20.20
N LEU A 25 21.78 -15.97 20.01
CA LEU A 25 20.59 -15.13 19.85
C LEU A 25 20.08 -14.64 21.21
N TYR A 26 20.63 -13.52 21.68
CA TYR A 26 19.99 -12.76 22.74
C TYR A 26 18.78 -12.00 22.19
N GLN A 27 17.64 -12.14 22.87
CA GLN A 27 16.36 -11.57 22.42
C GLN A 27 16.48 -10.08 22.08
N GLU A 28 17.07 -9.28 22.96
CA GLU A 28 17.16 -7.83 22.77
C GLU A 28 18.05 -7.44 21.58
N ASN A 29 19.20 -8.11 21.42
CA ASN A 29 20.13 -7.85 20.33
C ASN A 29 19.55 -8.28 18.97
N TRP A 30 18.93 -9.46 18.92
CA TRP A 30 18.32 -9.96 17.69
C TRP A 30 17.11 -9.11 17.29
N THR A 31 16.22 -8.81 18.23
CA THR A 31 15.00 -8.06 17.95
C THR A 31 15.32 -6.67 17.40
N ARG A 32 16.31 -5.98 17.99
CA ARG A 32 16.77 -4.68 17.50
C ARG A 32 17.29 -4.74 16.05
N LEU A 33 18.09 -5.75 15.72
CA LEU A 33 18.64 -5.91 14.36
C LEU A 33 17.56 -6.31 13.35
N ALA A 34 16.64 -7.19 13.74
CA ALA A 34 15.51 -7.58 12.91
C ALA A 34 14.57 -6.39 12.65
N GLU A 35 14.28 -5.58 13.66
CA GLU A 35 13.48 -4.36 13.54
C GLU A 35 14.11 -3.38 12.55
N GLN A 36 15.42 -3.14 12.65
CA GLN A 36 16.16 -2.28 11.72
C GLN A 36 16.05 -2.77 10.26
N GLU A 37 16.14 -4.07 10.02
CA GLU A 37 16.01 -4.65 8.68
C GLU A 37 14.58 -4.51 8.13
N ILE A 38 13.56 -4.63 8.99
CA ILE A 38 12.16 -4.44 8.61
C ILE A 38 11.88 -2.97 8.26
N ILE A 39 12.39 -2.02 9.04
CA ILE A 39 12.25 -0.58 8.74
C ILE A 39 12.87 -0.25 7.39
N HIS A 40 14.09 -0.75 7.14
CA HIS A 40 14.76 -0.57 5.85
C HIS A 40 13.97 -1.15 4.67
N PHE A 41 13.35 -2.31 4.86
CA PHE A 41 12.47 -2.89 3.86
C PHE A 41 11.26 -2.00 3.56
N GLN A 42 10.62 -1.46 4.60
CA GLN A 42 9.47 -0.56 4.45
C GLN A 42 9.85 0.71 3.68
N GLU A 43 10.97 1.34 4.01
CA GLU A 43 11.47 2.52 3.30
C GLU A 43 11.74 2.23 1.82
N LYS A 44 12.41 1.12 1.51
CA LYS A 44 12.65 0.67 0.13
C LYS A 44 11.36 0.43 -0.64
N LEU A 45 10.36 -0.16 0.01
CA LEU A 45 9.08 -0.47 -0.60
C LEU A 45 8.31 0.82 -0.92
N VAL A 46 8.21 1.76 0.03
CA VAL A 46 7.55 3.06 -0.17
C VAL A 46 8.23 3.85 -1.29
N LYS A 47 9.57 3.90 -1.29
CA LYS A 47 10.32 4.59 -2.34
C LYS A 47 10.02 4.01 -3.72
N LYS A 48 10.02 2.68 -3.87
CA LYS A 48 9.71 2.03 -5.16
C LYS A 48 8.27 2.28 -5.60
N ILE A 49 7.30 2.23 -4.69
CA ILE A 49 5.90 2.55 -5.03
C ILE A 49 5.77 3.99 -5.49
N HIS A 50 6.43 4.92 -4.80
CA HIS A 50 6.44 6.33 -5.16
C HIS A 50 7.08 6.55 -6.55
N ASP A 51 8.22 5.91 -6.81
CA ASP A 51 8.92 5.99 -8.09
C ASP A 51 8.07 5.37 -9.24
N GLU A 52 7.41 4.23 -8.99
CA GLU A 52 6.47 3.60 -9.95
C GLU A 52 5.25 4.49 -10.22
N MET A 53 4.70 5.14 -9.18
CA MET A 53 3.56 6.06 -9.32
C MET A 53 3.95 7.30 -10.13
N LEU A 54 5.13 7.88 -9.88
CA LEU A 54 5.66 8.99 -10.67
C LEU A 54 5.90 8.59 -12.12
N ALA A 55 6.48 7.41 -12.37
CA ALA A 55 6.72 6.90 -13.72
C ALA A 55 5.42 6.66 -14.49
N ASN A 56 4.38 6.15 -13.83
CA ASN A 56 3.08 5.90 -14.45
C ASN A 56 2.25 7.19 -14.63
N HIS A 57 2.41 8.19 -13.76
CA HIS A 57 1.67 9.45 -13.84
C HIS A 57 2.33 10.48 -14.78
N ALA A 58 3.61 10.31 -15.13
CA ALA A 58 4.28 11.12 -16.16
C ALA A 58 3.71 10.91 -17.59
N GLY A 59 2.82 9.93 -17.78
CA GLY A 59 2.17 9.64 -19.07
C GLY A 59 0.76 10.21 -19.29
N THR A 60 0.15 10.91 -18.31
CA THR A 60 -1.28 11.33 -18.41
C THR A 60 -1.51 12.85 -18.29
N PHE A 61 -0.47 13.67 -18.45
CA PHE A 61 -0.62 15.14 -18.54
C PHE A 61 -0.39 15.66 -19.97
N THR A 62 -1.06 15.06 -20.95
CA THR A 62 -1.25 15.68 -22.28
C THR A 62 -2.70 15.50 -22.71
N GLY A 63 -3.45 16.61 -22.77
CA GLY A 63 -4.67 16.65 -23.57
C GLY A 63 -5.96 17.19 -22.94
N ALA A 64 -5.94 18.08 -21.94
CA ALA A 64 -7.10 18.93 -21.68
C ALA A 64 -7.05 20.19 -22.58
N THR A 65 -7.10 19.99 -23.89
CA THR A 65 -7.49 21.04 -24.85
C THR A 65 -8.99 21.20 -24.69
N VAL A 66 -9.41 22.21 -23.93
CA VAL A 66 -10.82 22.61 -23.82
C VAL A 66 -11.19 23.35 -25.09
N ASN A 67 -11.80 22.64 -26.04
CA ASN A 67 -12.58 23.23 -27.12
C ASN A 67 -13.87 22.42 -27.34
N ASN A 68 -14.98 23.14 -27.28
CA ASN A 68 -16.34 22.84 -27.75
C ASN A 68 -17.28 21.89 -26.97
N ASP A 69 -18.29 22.53 -26.38
CA ASP A 69 -19.73 22.35 -26.64
C ASP A 69 -20.27 20.90 -26.80
N GLY A 70 -20.93 20.41 -25.74
CA GLY A 70 -21.70 19.15 -25.74
C GLY A 70 -22.31 18.82 -24.36
N PRO A 71 -23.46 18.12 -24.30
CA PRO A 71 -24.35 18.14 -23.13
C PRO A 71 -23.84 17.30 -21.97
N ILE A 72 -23.74 17.93 -20.79
CA ILE A 72 -23.54 17.39 -19.42
C ILE A 72 -23.24 15.88 -19.39
N GLU A 73 -22.02 15.52 -19.74
CA GLU A 73 -21.50 14.17 -19.52
C GLU A 73 -21.32 14.00 -18.00
N ARG A 74 -21.91 12.94 -17.43
CA ARG A 74 -21.70 12.57 -16.03
C ARG A 74 -20.19 12.48 -15.83
N LYS A 75 -19.64 13.46 -15.14
CA LYS A 75 -18.26 13.42 -14.64
C LYS A 75 -18.19 12.24 -13.68
N VAL A 76 -17.93 11.05 -14.21
CA VAL A 76 -17.48 9.91 -13.43
C VAL A 76 -16.22 10.44 -12.78
N LEU A 77 -16.35 10.81 -11.50
CA LEU A 77 -15.19 11.17 -10.71
C LEU A 77 -14.40 9.88 -10.61
N ASP A 78 -13.40 9.73 -11.48
CA ASP A 78 -12.45 8.64 -11.41
C ASP A 78 -11.88 8.66 -10.00
N TYR A 79 -12.32 7.69 -9.21
CA TYR A 79 -11.95 7.62 -7.81
C TYR A 79 -10.47 7.26 -7.77
N GLU A 80 -9.64 8.29 -7.59
CA GLU A 80 -8.19 8.15 -7.61
C GLU A 80 -7.74 7.33 -6.39
N TRP A 81 -7.36 6.07 -6.65
CA TRP A 81 -6.81 5.18 -5.65
C TRP A 81 -5.34 5.49 -5.42
N ASN A 82 -4.99 5.88 -4.20
CA ASN A 82 -3.59 6.02 -3.78
C ASN A 82 -3.23 4.91 -2.77
N PHE A 83 -1.93 4.75 -2.48
CA PHE A 83 -1.44 3.72 -1.57
C PHE A 83 -2.11 3.76 -0.19
N ALA A 84 -2.27 4.95 0.40
CA ALA A 84 -2.89 5.11 1.72
C ALA A 84 -4.36 4.63 1.71
N LYS A 85 -5.13 4.93 0.65
CA LYS A 85 -6.51 4.46 0.47
C LYS A 85 -6.57 2.94 0.28
N ALA A 86 -5.69 2.37 -0.54
CA ALA A 86 -5.63 0.93 -0.77
C ALA A 86 -5.20 0.15 0.49
N PHE A 87 -4.24 0.67 1.24
CA PHE A 87 -3.81 0.12 2.52
C PHE A 87 -4.92 0.17 3.56
N LEU A 88 -5.57 1.33 3.73
CA LEU A 88 -6.71 1.46 4.63
C LEU A 88 -7.86 0.53 4.23
N TYR A 89 -8.15 0.43 2.93
CA TYR A 89 -9.14 -0.51 2.41
C TYR A 89 -8.77 -1.96 2.76
N SER A 90 -7.51 -2.37 2.53
CA SER A 90 -7.04 -3.71 2.89
C SER A 90 -7.20 -3.99 4.39
N LEU A 91 -6.93 -2.99 5.24
CA LEU A 91 -7.10 -3.10 6.68
C LEU A 91 -8.57 -3.28 7.05
N THR A 92 -9.50 -2.53 6.43
CA THR A 92 -10.95 -2.69 6.69
C THR A 92 -11.50 -4.05 6.25
N VAL A 93 -10.98 -4.63 5.17
CA VAL A 93 -11.34 -5.97 4.70
C VAL A 93 -10.79 -7.04 5.66
N LEU A 94 -9.50 -6.96 6.01
CA LEU A 94 -8.82 -7.91 6.89
C LEU A 94 -9.37 -7.90 8.32
N THR A 95 -9.65 -6.71 8.86
CA THR A 95 -10.23 -6.54 10.20
C THR A 95 -11.74 -6.79 10.21
N THR A 96 -12.34 -7.05 9.05
CA THR A 96 -13.79 -7.25 8.88
C THR A 96 -14.66 -6.04 9.24
N ILE A 97 -14.03 -4.91 9.58
CA ILE A 97 -14.70 -3.63 9.88
C ILE A 97 -15.56 -3.18 8.70
N GLY A 98 -15.11 -3.40 7.46
CA GLY A 98 -15.85 -3.05 6.25
C GLY A 98 -17.23 -3.69 6.18
N LYS A 99 -17.35 -4.98 6.56
CA LYS A 99 -18.64 -5.70 6.57
C LYS A 99 -19.55 -5.22 7.71
N PHE A 100 -18.98 -4.90 8.86
CA PHE A 100 -19.72 -4.43 10.03
C PHE A 100 -20.29 -3.02 9.84
N LEU A 101 -19.56 -2.12 9.17
CA LEU A 101 -20.06 -0.79 8.82
C LEU A 101 -21.17 -0.85 7.78
N THR A 102 -21.04 -1.69 6.73
CA THR A 102 -22.12 -1.91 5.76
C THR A 102 -23.35 -2.53 6.41
N PHE A 103 -23.19 -3.50 7.32
CA PHE A 103 -24.31 -4.11 8.03
C PHE A 103 -24.99 -3.13 9.00
N LYS A 104 -24.24 -2.36 9.79
CA LYS A 104 -24.81 -1.33 10.67
C LYS A 104 -25.57 -0.27 9.88
N PHE A 105 -25.00 0.22 8.78
CA PHE A 105 -25.65 1.21 7.93
C PHE A 105 -26.94 0.66 7.31
N LEU A 106 -26.94 -0.62 6.87
CA LEU A 106 -28.13 -1.29 6.34
C LEU A 106 -29.21 -1.49 7.43
N THR A 107 -28.82 -1.90 8.64
CA THR A 107 -29.78 -2.09 9.74
C THR A 107 -30.39 -0.78 10.25
N THR A 108 -29.62 0.31 10.25
CA THR A 108 -30.13 1.64 10.64
C THR A 108 -31.07 2.21 9.58
N PHE A 109 -30.84 1.94 8.29
CA PHE A 109 -31.74 2.39 7.21
C PHE A 109 -32.97 1.50 6.99
N LEU A 110 -32.95 0.21 7.36
CA LEU A 110 -34.12 -0.67 7.23
C LEU A 110 -35.12 -0.57 8.39
N THR A 111 -34.79 0.18 9.45
CA THR A 111 -35.62 0.34 10.67
C THR A 111 -36.32 1.72 10.73
N ILE A 112 -36.26 2.50 9.64
CA ILE A 112 -37.04 3.74 9.42
C ILE A 112 -37.88 3.53 8.17
#